data_AF-A0A160ILG4-F1
#
_entry.id   AF-A0A160ILG4-F1
#
_cell.length_a   1.000
_cell.length_b   1.000
_cell.length_c   1.000
_cell.angle_alpha   90.00
_cell.angle_beta   90.00
_cell.angle_gamma   90.00
#
_symmetry.space_group_name_H-M   'P 1'
#
loop_
_entity.id
_entity.type
_entity.pdbx_description
1 polymer ?
#
loop_
_entity_poly.entity_id
_entity_poly.type
_entity_poly.pdbx_seq_one_letter_code
_entity_poly.pdbx_strand_id
1 'polypeptide(L)'
;MDSNQYVKRSSFLLLSIFPVLMVGYYFAVNHENLFFLYEWMLIVVVLGAGLMSLIGAIKTKEKEKWVLLSIIAFCVQFAVLATFLGPLTFYPMFFLYYTATILAMTVFGITLSKVDNYRYISVIFMIISVLLTVYMIILQSLWGQDLT
;
A
#
# COMPACT_ATOMS: atom_id res chain seq x y z
N MET A 1 -12.86 11.16 20.15
CA MET A 1 -12.48 11.35 18.73
C MET A 1 -13.44 10.50 17.93
N ASP A 2 -14.24 11.14 17.07
CA ASP A 2 -15.18 10.42 16.21
C ASP A 2 -14.41 9.48 15.29
N SER A 3 -14.93 8.27 15.08
CA SER A 3 -14.29 7.24 14.25
C SER A 3 -13.92 7.77 12.86
N ASN A 4 -14.78 8.65 12.34
CA ASN A 4 -14.65 9.35 11.07
C ASN A 4 -13.34 10.16 10.96
N GLN A 5 -12.83 10.69 12.07
CA GLN A 5 -11.57 11.45 12.07
C GLN A 5 -10.34 10.56 11.82
N TYR A 6 -10.34 9.31 12.30
CA TYR A 6 -9.24 8.38 12.08
C TYR A 6 -9.18 7.95 10.62
N VAL A 7 -10.32 7.61 10.02
CA VAL A 7 -10.42 7.24 8.60
C VAL A 7 -9.87 8.38 7.74
N LYS A 8 -10.34 9.61 7.95
CA LYS A 8 -9.85 10.78 7.21
C LYS A 8 -8.35 10.97 7.34
N ARG A 9 -7.81 11.01 8.57
CA ARG A 9 -6.37 11.25 8.80
C ARG A 9 -5.50 10.18 8.16
N SER A 10 -5.85 8.91 8.32
CA SER A 10 -5.10 7.80 7.73
C SER A 10 -5.15 7.85 6.20
N SER A 11 -6.31 8.13 5.60
CA SER A 11 -6.43 8.25 4.15
C SER A 11 -5.69 9.47 3.59
N PHE A 12 -5.73 10.61 4.26
CA PHE A 12 -4.97 11.79 3.86
C PHE A 12 -3.47 11.55 3.92
N LEU A 13 -2.98 10.87 4.96
CA LEU A 13 -1.57 10.54 5.07
C LEU A 13 -1.13 9.54 3.98
N LEU A 14 -2.00 8.60 3.61
CA LEU A 14 -1.77 7.68 2.49
C LEU A 14 -1.71 8.38 1.13
N LEU A 15 -2.47 9.45 0.92
CA LEU A 15 -2.39 10.24 -0.32
C LEU A 15 -1.00 10.87 -0.52
N SER A 16 -0.24 11.09 0.56
CA SER A 16 1.14 11.56 0.49
C SER A 16 2.10 10.57 -0.21
N ILE A 17 1.68 9.32 -0.48
CA ILE A 17 2.48 8.39 -1.28
C ILE A 17 2.73 8.97 -2.69
N PHE A 18 1.74 9.60 -3.33
CA PHE A 18 1.91 10.13 -4.68
C PHE A 18 3.03 11.17 -4.82
N PRO A 19 3.07 12.26 -4.03
CA PRO A 19 4.18 13.20 -4.11
C PRO A 19 5.51 12.56 -3.70
N VAL A 20 5.51 11.63 -2.73
CA VAL A 20 6.73 10.89 -2.35
C VAL A 20 7.26 10.04 -3.52
N LEU A 21 6.38 9.36 -4.27
CA LEU A 21 6.76 8.61 -5.48
C LEU A 21 7.34 9.52 -6.57
N MET A 22 6.79 10.72 -6.77
CA MET A 22 7.35 11.69 -7.74
C MET A 22 8.76 12.14 -7.33
N VAL A 23 8.98 12.42 -6.04
CA VAL A 23 10.31 12.74 -5.51
C VAL A 23 11.26 11.55 -5.66
N GLY A 24 10.77 10.33 -5.40
CA GLY A 24 11.52 9.10 -5.59
C GLY A 24 11.99 8.90 -7.02
N TYR A 25 11.11 9.13 -8.00
CA TYR A 25 11.47 9.10 -9.42
C TYR A 25 12.53 10.16 -9.75
N TYR A 26 12.35 11.40 -9.26
CA TYR A 26 13.32 12.47 -9.48
C TYR A 26 14.71 12.12 -8.92
N PHE A 27 14.78 11.54 -7.70
CA PHE A 27 16.04 11.09 -7.11
C PHE A 27 16.63 9.89 -7.85
N ALA A 28 15.83 8.88 -8.20
CA ALA A 28 16.31 7.72 -8.95
C ALA A 28 16.96 8.10 -10.29
N VAL A 29 16.41 9.11 -10.98
CA VAL A 29 16.92 9.53 -12.30
C VAL A 29 18.07 10.53 -12.19
N ASN A 30 17.97 11.52 -11.31
CA ASN A 30 18.87 12.68 -11.33
C ASN A 30 19.88 12.71 -10.18
N HIS A 31 19.57 12.07 -9.04
CA HIS A 31 20.35 12.19 -7.80
C HIS A 31 20.27 10.88 -7.00
N GLU A 32 20.84 9.80 -7.55
CA GLU A 32 20.76 8.44 -6.98
C GLU A 32 21.30 8.37 -5.54
N ASN A 33 22.32 9.16 -5.24
CA ASN A 33 22.89 9.35 -3.90
C ASN A 33 21.90 9.91 -2.86
N LEU A 34 20.79 10.52 -3.27
CA LEU A 34 19.71 10.99 -2.39
C LEU A 34 18.53 10.02 -2.34
N PHE A 35 18.56 8.90 -3.07
CA PHE A 35 17.45 7.94 -3.15
C PHE A 35 17.08 7.36 -1.78
N PHE A 36 18.06 7.20 -0.87
CA PHE A 36 17.79 6.74 0.51
C PHE A 36 16.78 7.65 1.24
N LEU A 37 16.77 8.97 0.99
CA LEU A 37 15.82 9.89 1.61
C LEU A 37 14.38 9.55 1.20
N TYR A 38 14.19 9.19 -0.07
CA TYR A 38 12.90 8.74 -0.57
C TYR A 38 12.46 7.45 0.13
N GLU A 39 13.36 6.46 0.27
CA GLU A 39 13.06 5.19 0.94
C GLU A 39 12.58 5.43 2.39
N TRP A 40 13.29 6.28 3.15
CA TRP A 40 12.92 6.64 4.51
C TRP A 40 11.58 7.40 4.59
N MET A 41 11.34 8.35 3.68
CA MET A 41 10.07 9.06 3.61
C MET A 41 8.92 8.09 3.32
N LEU A 42 9.12 7.15 2.39
CA LEU A 42 8.12 6.13 2.07
C LEU A 42 7.82 5.24 3.28
N ILE A 43 8.85 4.80 4.01
CA ILE A 43 8.70 4.01 5.25
C ILE A 43 7.87 4.79 6.27
N VAL A 44 8.19 6.06 6.52
CA VAL A 44 7.48 6.90 7.48
C VAL A 44 6.01 7.08 7.09
N VAL A 45 5.71 7.28 5.81
CA VAL A 45 4.33 7.43 5.33
C VAL A 45 3.55 6.13 5.49
N VAL A 46 4.10 5.00 5.03
CA VAL A 46 3.40 3.71 5.07
C VAL A 46 3.20 3.23 6.50
N LEU A 47 4.23 3.31 7.35
CA LEU A 47 4.14 2.95 8.76
C LEU A 47 3.23 3.92 9.52
N GLY A 48 3.34 5.23 9.27
CA GLY A 48 2.48 6.24 9.91
C GLY A 48 1.01 5.99 9.61
N ALA A 49 0.66 5.71 8.35
CA ALA A 49 -0.71 5.42 7.94
C ALA A 49 -1.21 4.11 8.55
N GLY A 50 -0.37 3.08 8.52
CA GLY A 50 -0.66 1.76 9.10
C GLY A 50 -0.90 1.84 10.60
N LEU A 51 -0.02 2.52 11.36
CA LEU A 51 -0.14 2.69 12.81
C LEU A 51 -1.35 3.54 13.19
N MET A 52 -1.59 4.66 12.53
CA MET A 52 -2.79 5.48 12.79
C MET A 52 -4.07 4.68 12.52
N SER A 53 -4.08 3.90 11.44
CA SER A 53 -5.22 3.07 11.10
C SER A 53 -5.43 1.94 12.11
N LEU A 54 -4.35 1.31 12.58
CA LEU A 54 -4.39 0.26 13.60
C LEU A 54 -4.91 0.80 14.94
N ILE A 55 -4.42 1.96 15.38
CA ILE A 55 -4.92 2.64 16.59
C ILE A 55 -6.41 2.96 16.43
N GLY A 56 -6.81 3.47 15.26
CA GLY A 56 -8.21 3.76 14.95
C GLY A 56 -9.09 2.50 14.97
N ALA A 57 -8.60 1.38 14.42
CA ALA A 57 -9.33 0.12 14.32
C ALA A 57 -9.52 -0.57 15.69
N ILE A 58 -8.58 -0.38 16.62
CA ILE A 58 -8.69 -0.86 18.00
C ILE A 58 -9.70 -0.01 18.79
N LYS A 59 -9.69 1.32 18.60
CA LYS A 59 -10.55 2.25 19.34
C LYS A 59 -11.98 2.33 18.79
N THR A 60 -12.19 2.02 17.52
CA THR A 60 -13.50 2.03 16.86
C THR A 60 -14.21 0.70 17.00
N LYS A 61 -15.47 0.71 17.46
CA LYS A 61 -16.34 -0.48 17.50
C LYS A 61 -17.33 -0.57 16.33
N GLU A 62 -17.49 0.51 15.57
CA GLU A 62 -18.48 0.64 14.50
C GLU A 62 -18.02 0.00 13.17
N LYS A 63 -18.91 0.06 12.17
CA LYS A 63 -18.65 -0.39 10.79
C LYS A 63 -17.39 0.24 10.18
N GLU A 64 -17.03 1.46 10.59
CA GLU A 64 -15.83 2.17 10.12
C GLU A 64 -14.51 1.44 10.43
N LYS A 65 -14.50 0.50 11.40
CA LYS A 65 -13.35 -0.38 11.67
C LYS A 65 -12.92 -1.17 10.42
N TRP A 66 -13.87 -1.59 9.58
CA TRP A 66 -13.55 -2.33 8.37
C TRP A 66 -12.81 -1.47 7.34
N VAL A 67 -13.13 -0.18 7.26
CA VAL A 67 -12.39 0.77 6.41
C VAL A 67 -10.96 0.91 6.90
N LEU A 68 -10.76 1.03 8.21
CA LEU A 68 -9.41 1.09 8.80
C LEU A 68 -8.62 -0.21 8.57
N LEU A 69 -9.27 -1.37 8.68
CA LEU A 69 -8.66 -2.65 8.30
C LEU A 69 -8.28 -2.70 6.81
N SER A 70 -9.10 -2.14 5.93
CA SER A 70 -8.75 -2.03 4.50
C SER A 70 -7.52 -1.14 4.28
N ILE A 71 -7.39 -0.03 5.01
CA ILE A 71 -6.20 0.81 4.98
C ILE A 71 -4.95 0.02 5.41
N ILE A 72 -5.04 -0.76 6.50
CA ILE A 72 -3.93 -1.59 6.99
C ILE A 72 -3.55 -2.65 5.95
N ALA A 73 -4.54 -3.33 5.38
CA ALA A 73 -4.31 -4.36 4.37
C ALA A 73 -3.62 -3.79 3.13
N PHE A 74 -4.02 -2.59 2.70
CA PHE A 74 -3.35 -1.88 1.62
C PHE A 74 -1.91 -1.51 1.98
N CYS A 75 -1.66 -0.98 3.19
CA CYS A 75 -0.30 -0.67 3.65
C CYS A 75 0.61 -1.92 3.64
N VAL A 76 0.10 -3.08 4.06
CA VAL A 76 0.87 -4.34 4.04
C VAL A 76 1.17 -4.77 2.61
N GLN A 77 0.16 -4.80 1.72
CA GLN A 77 0.37 -5.12 0.31
C GLN A 77 1.39 -4.16 -0.33
N PHE A 78 1.26 -2.87 -0.07
CA PHE A 78 2.14 -1.84 -0.61
C PHE A 78 3.56 -1.94 -0.04
N ALA A 79 3.72 -2.27 1.25
CA ALA A 79 5.03 -2.50 1.84
C ALA A 79 5.75 -3.69 1.19
N VAL A 80 5.04 -4.78 0.90
CA VAL A 80 5.60 -5.91 0.15
C VAL A 80 5.99 -5.49 -1.25
N LEU A 81 5.16 -4.70 -1.95
CA LEU A 81 5.53 -4.16 -3.26
C LEU A 81 6.77 -3.26 -3.20
N ALA A 82 6.91 -2.42 -2.17
CA ALA A 82 8.04 -1.51 -2.03
C ALA A 82 9.39 -2.25 -1.86
N THR A 83 9.38 -3.51 -1.41
CA THR A 83 10.61 -4.34 -1.41
C THR A 83 11.19 -4.55 -2.79
N PHE A 84 10.37 -4.41 -3.85
CA PHE A 84 10.81 -4.50 -5.24
C PHE A 84 11.47 -3.24 -5.78
N LEU A 85 11.47 -2.15 -5.00
CA LEU A 85 12.14 -0.89 -5.36
C LEU A 85 13.58 -0.83 -4.87
N GLY A 86 14.01 -1.78 -4.06
CA GLY A 86 15.34 -1.83 -3.46
C GLY A 86 16.10 -3.12 -3.77
N PRO A 87 17.28 -3.34 -3.15
CA PRO A 87 18.16 -4.47 -3.46
C PRO A 87 17.65 -5.83 -2.95
N LEU A 88 16.49 -5.87 -2.29
CA LEU A 88 15.92 -7.05 -1.65
C LEU A 88 15.01 -7.87 -2.59
N THR A 89 15.19 -7.72 -3.91
CA THR A 89 14.44 -8.48 -4.92
C THR A 89 15.06 -9.84 -5.20
N PHE A 90 14.38 -10.89 -4.77
CA PHE A 90 14.65 -12.27 -5.19
C PHE A 90 13.36 -12.92 -5.68
N TYR A 91 13.47 -13.86 -6.63
CA TYR A 91 12.30 -14.44 -7.32
C TYR A 91 11.19 -14.96 -6.38
N PRO A 92 11.47 -15.63 -5.25
CA PRO A 92 10.43 -16.00 -4.28
C PRO A 92 9.56 -14.85 -3.75
N MET A 93 10.03 -13.59 -3.77
CA MET A 93 9.25 -12.43 -3.31
C MET A 93 8.00 -12.20 -4.15
N PHE A 94 7.95 -12.64 -5.41
CA PHE A 94 6.73 -12.53 -6.23
C PHE A 94 5.55 -13.28 -5.59
N PHE A 95 5.80 -14.47 -5.03
CA PHE A 95 4.77 -15.23 -4.32
C PHE A 95 4.33 -14.54 -3.02
N LEU A 96 5.26 -13.89 -2.30
CA LEU A 96 4.93 -13.06 -1.13
C LEU A 96 4.01 -11.90 -1.52
N TYR A 97 4.27 -11.24 -2.65
CA TYR A 97 3.41 -10.18 -3.16
C TYR A 97 2.00 -10.69 -3.51
N TYR A 98 1.89 -11.82 -4.22
CA TYR A 98 0.58 -12.36 -4.58
C TYR A 98 -0.24 -12.81 -3.37
N THR A 99 0.41 -13.44 -2.38
CA THR A 99 -0.26 -13.82 -1.13
C THR A 99 -0.77 -12.59 -0.37
N ALA A 100 0.04 -11.54 -0.23
CA ALA A 100 -0.37 -10.28 0.37
C ALA A 100 -1.54 -9.63 -0.40
N THR A 101 -1.51 -9.70 -1.73
CA THR A 101 -2.56 -9.16 -2.60
C THR A 101 -3.89 -9.90 -2.41
N ILE A 102 -3.88 -11.24 -2.37
CA ILE A 102 -5.09 -12.04 -2.14
C ILE A 102 -5.71 -11.70 -0.77
N LEU A 103 -4.89 -11.58 0.26
CA LEU A 103 -5.34 -11.17 1.60
C LEU A 103 -5.95 -9.77 1.57
N ALA A 104 -5.28 -8.81 0.92
CA ALA A 104 -5.79 -7.44 0.79
C ALA A 104 -7.12 -7.38 0.04
N MET A 105 -7.23 -8.06 -1.09
CA MET A 105 -8.45 -8.15 -1.89
C MET A 105 -9.62 -8.76 -1.11
N THR A 106 -9.35 -9.77 -0.29
CA THR A 106 -10.36 -10.37 0.60
C THR A 106 -10.88 -9.35 1.61
N VAL A 107 -9.97 -8.59 2.25
CA VAL A 107 -10.35 -7.53 3.19
C VAL A 107 -11.13 -6.42 2.48
N PHE A 108 -10.74 -6.02 1.27
CA PHE A 108 -11.46 -5.02 0.48
C PHE A 108 -12.88 -5.48 0.17
N GLY A 109 -13.05 -6.71 -0.32
CA GLY A 109 -14.37 -7.30 -0.62
C GLY A 109 -15.29 -7.38 0.61
N ILE A 110 -14.75 -7.78 1.77
CA ILE A 110 -15.50 -7.79 3.03
C ILE A 110 -15.90 -6.36 3.44
N THR A 111 -15.00 -5.40 3.26
CA THR A 111 -15.28 -4.00 3.61
C THR A 111 -16.38 -3.41 2.74
N LEU A 112 -16.40 -3.72 1.45
CA LEU A 112 -17.45 -3.29 0.52
C LEU A 112 -18.85 -3.81 0.90
N SER A 113 -18.94 -4.99 1.51
CA SER A 113 -20.23 -5.55 1.93
C SER A 113 -20.69 -5.08 3.31
N LYS A 114 -19.77 -4.67 4.19
CA LYS A 114 -20.08 -4.31 5.57
C LYS A 114 -20.21 -2.81 5.83
N VAL A 115 -19.72 -1.95 4.93
CA VAL A 115 -19.66 -0.50 5.16
C VAL A 115 -20.38 0.27 4.07
N ASP A 116 -21.29 1.14 4.49
CA ASP A 116 -22.06 2.01 3.61
C ASP A 116 -21.32 3.35 3.38
N ASN A 117 -20.80 3.95 4.45
CA ASN A 117 -20.00 5.17 4.40
C ASN A 117 -18.52 4.87 4.07
N TYR A 118 -17.84 5.77 3.34
CA TYR A 118 -16.42 5.60 2.97
C TYR A 118 -16.07 4.36 2.12
N ARG A 119 -17.06 3.65 1.60
CA ARG A 119 -16.90 2.47 0.74
C ARG A 119 -15.98 2.75 -0.46
N TYR A 120 -16.00 3.97 -0.98
CA TYR A 120 -15.16 4.42 -2.10
C TYR A 120 -13.66 4.25 -1.83
N ILE A 121 -13.20 4.32 -0.57
CA ILE A 121 -11.78 4.13 -0.22
C ILE A 121 -11.34 2.71 -0.56
N SER A 122 -12.13 1.70 -0.19
CA SER A 122 -11.83 0.31 -0.51
C SER A 122 -11.93 0.04 -2.00
N VAL A 123 -12.84 0.69 -2.73
CA VAL A 123 -12.92 0.60 -4.21
C VAL A 123 -11.63 1.13 -4.84
N ILE A 124 -11.16 2.31 -4.42
CA ILE A 124 -9.93 2.91 -4.94
C ILE A 124 -8.74 1.99 -4.68
N PHE A 125 -8.60 1.45 -3.46
CA PHE A 125 -7.53 0.50 -3.15
C PHE A 125 -7.61 -0.77 -4.00
N MET A 126 -8.81 -1.26 -4.29
CA MET A 126 -9.01 -2.41 -5.16
C MET A 126 -8.51 -2.12 -6.59
N ILE A 127 -8.85 -0.96 -7.15
CA ILE A 127 -8.38 -0.53 -8.48
C ILE A 127 -6.85 -0.41 -8.50
N ILE A 128 -6.27 0.28 -7.52
CA ILE A 128 -4.80 0.43 -7.42
C ILE A 128 -4.13 -0.93 -7.26
N SER A 129 -4.66 -1.81 -6.41
CA SER A 129 -4.14 -3.16 -6.16
C SER A 129 -4.12 -4.01 -7.44
N VAL A 130 -5.16 -3.92 -8.28
CA VAL A 130 -5.18 -4.57 -9.59
C VAL A 130 -4.09 -4.02 -10.50
N LEU A 131 -3.93 -2.69 -10.59
CA LEU A 131 -2.87 -2.08 -11.41
C LEU A 131 -1.47 -2.51 -10.96
N LEU A 132 -1.21 -2.50 -9.65
CA LEU A 132 0.04 -2.98 -9.06
C LEU A 132 0.28 -4.45 -9.36
N THR A 133 -0.78 -5.27 -9.36
CA THR A 133 -0.66 -6.70 -9.66
C THR A 133 -0.32 -6.95 -11.13
N VAL A 134 -0.92 -6.20 -12.05
CA VAL A 134 -0.54 -6.24 -13.46
C VAL A 134 0.93 -5.85 -13.64
N TYR A 135 1.39 -4.80 -12.96
CA TYR A 135 2.80 -4.41 -12.96
C TYR A 135 3.70 -5.56 -12.47
N MET A 136 3.34 -6.23 -11.38
CA MET A 136 4.12 -7.35 -10.84
C MET A 136 4.15 -8.58 -11.75
N ILE A 137 3.05 -8.87 -12.46
CA ILE A 137 3.01 -9.95 -13.47
C ILE A 137 3.98 -9.64 -14.60
N ILE A 138 4.01 -8.39 -15.09
CA ILE A 138 4.95 -7.96 -16.13
C ILE A 138 6.38 -8.11 -15.62
N LEU A 139 6.68 -7.59 -14.43
CA LEU A 139 8.01 -7.68 -13.81
C LEU A 139 8.47 -9.14 -13.66
N GLN A 140 7.57 -10.05 -13.27
CA GLN A 140 7.87 -11.48 -13.19
C GLN A 140 8.14 -12.11 -14.55
N SER A 141 7.37 -11.73 -15.58
CA SER A 141 7.54 -12.28 -16.93
C SER A 141 8.89 -11.90 -17.56
N LEU A 142 9.38 -10.70 -17.24
CA LEU A 142 10.67 -10.17 -17.71
C LEU A 142 11.85 -10.69 -16.89
N TRP A 143 11.60 -11.32 -15.73
CA TRP A 143 12.64 -11.78 -14.83
C TRP A 143 13.54 -12.82 -15.51
N GLY A 144 14.82 -12.49 -15.68
CA GLY A 144 15.82 -13.39 -16.26
C GLY A 144 15.80 -13.48 -17.79
N GLN A 145 15.06 -12.62 -18.50
CA GLN A 145 15.08 -12.58 -19.96
C GLN A 145 16.42 -12.09 -20.54
N ASP A 146 17.18 -11.27 -19.80
CA ASP A 146 18.49 -10.75 -20.22
C ASP A 146 19.67 -11.68 -19.84
N LEU A 147 19.40 -12.88 -19.30
CA LEU A 147 20.43 -13.85 -18.86
C LEU A 147 20.79 -14.89 -19.95
N THR A 148 20.18 -14.80 -21.13
CA THR A 148 20.43 -15.64 -22.31
C THR A 148 20.87 -14.81 -23.49
#